data_AF-A0A9P9QFE6-F1
#
_entry.id   AF-A0A9P9QFE6-F1
#
_cell.length_a   1.000
_cell.length_b   1.000
_cell.length_c   1.000
_cell.angle_alpha   90.00
_cell.angle_beta   90.00
_cell.angle_gamma   90.00
#
_symmetry.space_group_name_H-M   'P 1'
#
loop_
_entity.id
_entity.type
_entity.pdbx_description
1 polymer ?
#
loop_
_entity_poly.entity_id
_entity_poly.type
_entity_poly.pdbx_seq_one_letter_code
_entity_poly.pdbx_strand_id
1 'polypeptide(L)'
;MGLINCFVEHDCEPGLAHGFDVSHHEPASQPSTETQNENACRLTSCLLTNPSPLHTGLGSRALLSVLASILLWSSIIGTALAAEGDRPPTLLAVHVEDDLAWEGSSLFIDHRSPPTIPLLMPPLLDHEETVQHSKRGIDTDPSVGNSDFTIPEPLDTGLSNNFTTGCATFLNRLRMDNSFRKCRPFSLMLQTSSGFFDAQKSYLRITQTLDATCAVNMSQCRSTMDSFARDLQTSSACKTDLDADTPLVIQALNGLVAYPVAYQASCLRDRDGNYCFANAVSNVSSPTDSYPYYLPVGQDMPPGSRPTCNNCLQDAMAVFAQYGNNVTQPISKTYSTAAQQLSIGCGRSFVNVTAAPLKAAASTTHASFTPTFTLLLMFILYFFR
;
A
#
# COMPACT_ATOMS: atom_id res chain seq x y z
N MET A 1 65.05 39.07 1.24
CA MET A 1 65.74 38.01 0.46
C MET A 1 64.66 37.00 0.08
N GLY A 2 64.20 36.84 -1.16
CA GLY A 2 64.97 36.56 -2.39
C GLY A 2 65.08 35.03 -2.54
N LEU A 3 64.06 34.38 -3.13
CA LEU A 3 64.07 33.70 -4.45
C LEU A 3 64.49 32.22 -4.41
N ILE A 4 63.67 31.32 -4.96
CA ILE A 4 63.96 30.48 -6.15
C ILE A 4 62.71 29.64 -6.53
N ASN A 5 62.38 29.70 -7.81
CA ASN A 5 61.36 28.94 -8.56
C ASN A 5 61.68 27.44 -8.68
N CYS A 6 60.65 26.63 -8.94
CA CYS A 6 60.69 25.60 -9.99
C CYS A 6 59.27 25.31 -10.52
N PHE A 7 59.20 25.20 -11.85
CA PHE A 7 58.08 24.91 -12.74
C PHE A 7 58.11 23.40 -13.09
N VAL A 8 56.97 22.71 -13.27
CA VAL A 8 56.73 21.57 -14.20
C VAL A 8 55.22 21.26 -14.22
N GLU A 9 54.69 20.97 -15.42
CA GLU A 9 53.28 20.77 -15.79
C GLU A 9 53.00 19.33 -16.30
N HIS A 10 51.72 19.05 -16.62
CA HIS A 10 51.06 17.91 -17.31
C HIS A 10 50.56 16.75 -16.40
N ASP A 11 49.39 16.14 -16.57
CA ASP A 11 48.37 16.13 -17.63
C ASP A 11 47.01 15.66 -17.03
N CYS A 12 45.89 16.05 -17.62
CA CYS A 12 44.61 15.34 -17.47
C CYS A 12 43.86 15.40 -18.80
N GLU A 13 43.81 14.27 -19.51
CA GLU A 13 42.81 13.99 -20.53
C GLU A 13 41.91 12.81 -20.09
N PRO A 14 40.64 12.77 -20.51
CA PRO A 14 39.66 11.73 -20.17
C PRO A 14 39.42 10.75 -21.33
N GLY A 15 38.79 9.62 -21.02
CA GLY A 15 38.16 8.73 -22.01
C GLY A 15 37.24 7.75 -21.28
N LEU A 16 36.16 7.20 -21.85
CA LEU A 16 35.59 7.31 -23.18
C LEU A 16 34.22 6.61 -23.06
N ALA A 17 33.14 7.20 -23.56
CA ALA A 17 31.85 6.52 -23.71
C ALA A 17 31.66 6.18 -25.19
N HIS A 18 31.49 4.89 -25.49
CA HIS A 18 31.13 4.39 -26.81
C HIS A 18 29.62 4.52 -27.04
N GLY A 19 29.24 5.23 -28.10
CA GLY A 19 27.96 5.10 -28.80
C GLY A 19 28.21 4.79 -30.27
N PHE A 20 27.42 3.90 -30.85
CA PHE A 20 27.47 3.52 -32.26
C PHE A 20 26.33 4.19 -33.04
N ASP A 21 26.73 4.97 -34.04
CA ASP A 21 26.18 5.29 -35.37
C ASP A 21 24.68 5.23 -35.71
N VAL A 22 24.18 6.25 -36.44
CA VAL A 22 23.89 6.18 -37.90
C VAL A 22 23.49 7.58 -38.46
N SER A 23 24.38 8.11 -39.31
CA SER A 23 24.27 8.91 -40.56
C SER A 23 23.38 10.16 -40.80
N HIS A 24 23.98 11.07 -41.58
CA HIS A 24 23.66 12.45 -41.95
C HIS A 24 22.95 12.62 -43.33
N HIS A 25 22.29 13.78 -43.53
CA HIS A 25 22.58 14.67 -44.67
C HIS A 25 22.17 16.15 -44.42
N GLU A 26 23.12 17.07 -44.67
CA GLU A 26 23.10 18.57 -44.66
C GLU A 26 22.49 19.16 -45.97
N PRO A 27 22.48 20.49 -46.27
CA PRO A 27 22.91 21.69 -45.52
C PRO A 27 22.04 22.98 -45.62
N ALA A 28 22.34 24.02 -44.80
CA ALA A 28 22.84 25.34 -45.25
C ALA A 28 22.66 26.54 -44.27
N SER A 29 23.77 27.29 -44.11
CA SER A 29 23.92 28.77 -43.90
C SER A 29 23.73 29.46 -42.52
N GLN A 30 24.88 29.98 -42.04
CA GLN A 30 25.19 30.96 -40.97
C GLN A 30 24.74 32.41 -41.31
N PRO A 31 25.19 33.53 -40.65
CA PRO A 31 25.88 33.76 -39.35
C PRO A 31 25.18 34.85 -38.47
N SER A 32 25.54 35.13 -37.21
CA SER A 32 26.72 35.95 -36.83
C SER A 32 26.65 36.34 -35.33
N THR A 33 27.82 36.30 -34.66
CA THR A 33 28.40 37.25 -33.66
C THR A 33 27.50 37.80 -32.53
N GLU A 34 27.89 37.95 -31.26
CA GLU A 34 29.19 38.25 -30.66
C GLU A 34 29.09 38.06 -29.13
N THR A 35 30.22 37.71 -28.54
CA THR A 35 30.57 37.70 -27.11
C THR A 35 30.25 38.99 -26.34
N GLN A 36 29.83 38.91 -25.06
CA GLN A 36 30.60 39.50 -23.96
C GLN A 36 30.10 39.12 -22.55
N ASN A 37 31.03 39.33 -21.63
CA ASN A 37 31.25 38.73 -20.33
C ASN A 37 30.73 39.62 -19.19
N GLU A 38 30.76 39.06 -17.97
CA GLU A 38 30.94 39.73 -16.67
C GLU A 38 29.77 40.40 -15.90
N ASN A 39 29.36 39.69 -14.84
CA ASN A 39 29.52 40.04 -13.42
C ASN A 39 28.99 41.38 -12.85
N ALA A 40 27.95 41.22 -12.02
CA ALA A 40 27.80 41.70 -10.63
C ALA A 40 27.97 43.19 -10.27
N CYS A 41 26.91 43.81 -9.74
CA CYS A 41 26.88 44.34 -8.36
C CYS A 41 25.51 44.91 -7.92
N ARG A 42 25.29 44.85 -6.60
CA ARG A 42 24.15 45.31 -5.78
C ARG A 42 23.91 46.83 -5.83
N LEU A 43 22.66 47.28 -5.59
CA LEU A 43 22.29 48.13 -4.44
C LEU A 43 20.76 48.36 -4.31
N THR A 44 20.37 48.89 -3.15
CA THR A 44 19.07 48.80 -2.46
C THR A 44 18.26 50.11 -2.48
N SER A 45 16.93 49.98 -2.33
CA SER A 45 15.93 50.90 -1.71
C SER A 45 15.51 52.22 -2.37
N CYS A 46 14.18 52.42 -2.48
CA CYS A 46 13.41 53.42 -1.71
C CYS A 46 11.88 53.32 -1.93
N LEU A 47 11.13 53.51 -0.83
CA LEU A 47 9.66 53.59 -0.68
C LEU A 47 9.12 55.00 -1.03
N LEU A 48 7.82 55.14 -1.37
CA LEU A 48 6.83 56.01 -0.69
C LEU A 48 5.49 56.21 -1.45
N THR A 49 4.39 55.80 -0.78
CA THR A 49 3.08 56.47 -0.53
C THR A 49 2.13 56.99 -1.62
N ASN A 50 0.85 56.64 -1.39
CA ASN A 50 -0.43 57.07 -2.00
C ASN A 50 -0.96 58.40 -1.40
N PRO A 51 -1.94 59.13 -2.01
CA PRO A 51 -3.36 59.02 -1.56
C PRO A 51 -4.47 59.29 -2.62
N SER A 52 -5.72 58.97 -2.24
CA SER A 52 -7.04 58.93 -2.95
C SER A 52 -7.80 60.28 -3.01
N PRO A 53 -9.15 60.39 -3.25
CA PRO A 53 -10.14 59.80 -4.20
C PRO A 53 -11.11 60.86 -4.85
N LEU A 54 -12.06 60.46 -5.73
CA LEU A 54 -13.37 61.17 -5.91
C LEU A 54 -14.50 60.27 -6.49
N HIS A 55 -15.74 60.50 -6.02
CA HIS A 55 -16.99 59.75 -6.22
C HIS A 55 -17.79 60.06 -7.52
N THR A 56 -18.52 59.06 -8.04
CA THR A 56 -19.89 59.09 -8.64
C THR A 56 -20.31 57.62 -8.88
N GLY A 57 -21.54 57.11 -8.83
CA GLY A 57 -22.90 57.61 -8.63
C GLY A 57 -23.87 56.53 -9.19
N LEU A 58 -24.96 56.23 -8.48
CA LEU A 58 -26.16 55.49 -8.92
C LEU A 58 -26.06 53.98 -9.25
N GLY A 59 -26.58 53.14 -8.33
CA GLY A 59 -26.80 51.69 -8.54
C GLY A 59 -26.97 50.88 -7.25
N SER A 60 -26.57 51.46 -6.10
CA SER A 60 -26.46 50.74 -4.83
C SER A 60 -27.79 50.43 -4.13
N ARG A 61 -28.84 51.23 -4.32
CA ARG A 61 -30.10 51.09 -3.55
C ARG A 61 -30.97 49.90 -3.95
N ALA A 62 -30.96 49.49 -5.22
CA ALA A 62 -31.70 48.30 -5.66
C ALA A 62 -30.99 46.99 -5.24
N LEU A 63 -29.65 47.00 -5.25
CA LEU A 63 -28.82 45.86 -4.91
C LEU A 63 -28.84 45.53 -3.40
N LEU A 64 -28.91 46.57 -2.56
CA LEU A 64 -29.08 46.43 -1.11
C LEU A 64 -30.44 45.83 -0.73
N SER A 65 -31.51 46.14 -1.48
CA SER A 65 -32.83 45.59 -1.21
C SER A 65 -32.91 44.08 -1.51
N VAL A 66 -32.20 43.61 -2.54
CA VAL A 66 -32.16 42.18 -2.91
C VAL A 66 -31.30 41.37 -1.93
N LEU A 67 -30.15 41.91 -1.52
CA LEU A 67 -29.29 41.31 -0.49
C LEU A 67 -29.99 41.20 0.87
N ALA A 68 -30.80 42.19 1.24
CA ALA A 68 -31.58 42.14 2.49
C ALA A 68 -32.62 41.01 2.47
N SER A 69 -33.29 40.77 1.35
CA SER A 69 -34.23 39.64 1.20
C SER A 69 -33.56 38.27 1.25
N ILE A 70 -32.33 38.13 0.72
CA ILE A 70 -31.57 36.88 0.76
C ILE A 70 -31.09 36.57 2.19
N LEU A 71 -30.67 37.60 2.95
CA LEU A 71 -30.23 37.45 4.34
C LEU A 71 -31.40 37.21 5.31
N LEU A 72 -32.62 37.65 4.98
CA LEU A 72 -33.82 37.33 5.77
C LEU A 72 -34.24 35.85 5.63
N TRP A 73 -33.92 35.20 4.51
CA TRP A 73 -34.31 33.80 4.26
C TRP A 73 -33.33 32.78 4.85
N SER A 74 -32.10 33.17 5.16
CA SER A 74 -31.10 32.29 5.77
C SER A 74 -31.18 32.18 7.30
N SER A 75 -32.15 32.85 7.95
CA SER A 75 -32.30 32.83 9.42
C SER A 75 -33.31 31.79 9.94
N ILE A 76 -33.76 30.84 9.13
CA ILE A 76 -34.64 29.73 9.56
C ILE A 76 -33.91 28.38 9.44
N ILE A 77 -32.72 28.23 10.02
CA ILE A 77 -32.26 26.94 10.57
C ILE A 77 -31.53 27.26 11.87
N GLY A 78 -32.27 27.10 12.96
CA GLY A 78 -31.82 27.36 14.32
C GLY A 78 -30.76 26.37 14.80
N THR A 79 -29.86 26.96 15.56
CA THR A 79 -28.84 26.44 16.47
C THR A 79 -29.34 25.48 17.55
N ALA A 80 -28.47 24.56 17.99
CA ALA A 80 -28.29 24.20 19.41
C ALA A 80 -26.77 23.99 19.67
N LEU A 81 -26.07 24.98 20.23
CA LEU A 81 -25.60 25.08 21.63
C LEU A 81 -24.58 23.97 21.99
N ALA A 82 -23.27 24.18 21.88
CA ALA A 82 -22.35 25.03 22.67
C ALA A 82 -22.16 24.58 24.14
N ALA A 83 -20.98 24.07 24.47
CA ALA A 83 -20.25 24.40 25.70
C ALA A 83 -18.79 23.93 25.64
N GLU A 84 -17.90 24.87 25.95
CA GLU A 84 -16.44 24.92 25.99
C GLU A 84 -15.80 24.04 27.10
N GLY A 85 -14.52 23.66 26.96
CA GLY A 85 -13.70 23.25 28.11
C GLY A 85 -12.40 22.49 27.81
N ASP A 86 -11.28 23.21 27.82
CA ASP A 86 -9.89 22.79 27.57
C ASP A 86 -9.24 22.01 28.76
N ARG A 87 -8.69 20.80 28.53
CA ARG A 87 -7.50 20.14 29.20
C ARG A 87 -7.42 18.60 28.97
N PRO A 88 -6.22 17.96 29.07
CA PRO A 88 -5.84 16.81 28.26
C PRO A 88 -5.82 15.43 29.02
N PRO A 89 -5.36 14.33 28.38
CA PRO A 89 -6.14 13.12 28.17
C PRO A 89 -6.09 12.14 29.36
N THR A 90 -7.25 11.72 29.86
CA THR A 90 -7.36 10.58 30.78
C THR A 90 -7.87 9.36 30.01
N LEU A 91 -7.10 8.28 30.12
CA LEU A 91 -7.39 6.91 29.72
C LEU A 91 -8.87 6.55 29.91
N LEU A 92 -9.57 6.28 28.80
CA LEU A 92 -10.74 5.42 28.82
C LEU A 92 -10.31 4.03 28.36
N ALA A 93 -10.16 3.15 29.33
CA ALA A 93 -10.21 1.72 29.14
C ALA A 93 -11.55 1.38 28.49
N VAL A 94 -11.52 1.08 27.19
CA VAL A 94 -12.64 0.42 26.53
C VAL A 94 -12.53 -1.05 26.91
N HIS A 95 -13.47 -1.48 27.74
CA HIS A 95 -13.79 -2.89 27.94
C HIS A 95 -14.10 -3.46 26.55
N VAL A 96 -13.23 -4.34 26.07
CA VAL A 96 -13.53 -5.18 24.92
C VAL A 96 -14.36 -6.32 25.49
N GLU A 97 -15.66 -6.33 25.21
CA GLU A 97 -16.45 -7.54 25.29
C GLU A 97 -15.89 -8.52 24.23
N ASP A 98 -15.16 -9.53 24.71
CA ASP A 98 -14.80 -10.74 23.98
C ASP A 98 -16.08 -11.58 23.78
N ASP A 99 -16.73 -11.49 22.62
CA ASP A 99 -17.76 -12.47 22.23
C ASP A 99 -18.00 -12.49 20.71
N LEU A 100 -16.94 -12.70 19.93
CA LEU A 100 -17.06 -13.17 18.54
C LEU A 100 -16.08 -14.32 18.30
N ALA A 101 -16.22 -15.38 19.10
CA ALA A 101 -15.69 -16.69 18.76
C ALA A 101 -16.41 -17.18 17.50
N TRP A 102 -15.68 -17.29 16.40
CA TRP A 102 -16.17 -17.91 15.18
C TRP A 102 -16.30 -19.42 15.42
N GLU A 103 -17.54 -19.91 15.54
CA GLU A 103 -17.84 -21.34 15.61
C GLU A 103 -17.71 -21.94 14.21
N GLY A 104 -16.53 -22.50 13.94
CA GLY A 104 -16.26 -23.25 12.73
C GLY A 104 -17.11 -24.51 12.63
N SER A 105 -17.51 -24.84 11.41
CA SER A 105 -18.32 -26.01 11.04
C SER A 105 -17.99 -27.27 11.83
N SER A 106 -19.02 -27.90 12.41
CA SER A 106 -18.94 -29.19 13.08
C SER A 106 -18.26 -30.23 12.20
N LEU A 107 -17.09 -30.69 12.65
CA LEU A 107 -16.32 -31.77 12.03
C LEU A 107 -17.10 -33.08 12.19
N PHE A 108 -17.58 -33.64 11.08
CA PHE A 108 -18.15 -34.99 11.06
C PHE A 108 -17.00 -35.98 11.22
N ILE A 109 -16.84 -36.54 12.42
CA ILE A 109 -15.83 -37.57 12.70
C ILE A 109 -16.31 -38.88 12.05
N ASP A 110 -15.67 -39.27 10.96
CA ASP A 110 -15.84 -40.59 10.36
C ASP A 110 -15.19 -41.65 11.28
N HIS A 111 -16.03 -42.50 11.86
CA HIS A 111 -15.61 -43.61 12.73
C HIS A 111 -15.40 -44.94 11.96
N ARG A 112 -15.19 -44.92 10.65
CA ARG A 112 -14.84 -46.15 9.91
C ARG A 112 -13.47 -46.68 10.33
N SER A 113 -13.44 -47.93 10.77
CA SER A 113 -12.22 -48.69 11.01
C SER A 113 -11.42 -48.83 9.70
N PRO A 114 -10.08 -48.73 9.74
CA PRO A 114 -9.26 -48.89 8.54
C PRO A 114 -9.42 -50.30 7.94
N PRO A 115 -9.47 -50.44 6.60
CA PRO A 115 -9.56 -51.75 5.99
C PRO A 115 -8.27 -52.54 6.23
N THR A 116 -8.44 -53.76 6.74
CA THR A 116 -7.36 -54.74 6.96
C THR A 116 -6.72 -55.12 5.63
N ILE A 117 -5.44 -54.80 5.44
CA ILE A 117 -4.65 -55.26 4.29
C ILE A 117 -4.36 -56.76 4.49
N PRO A 118 -4.78 -57.67 3.60
CA PRO A 118 -4.38 -59.07 3.67
C PRO A 118 -2.91 -59.19 3.24
N LEU A 119 -2.03 -59.55 4.17
CA LEU A 119 -0.68 -60.03 3.86
C LEU A 119 -0.77 -61.42 3.25
N LEU A 120 -0.80 -61.50 1.93
CA LEU A 120 -0.50 -62.73 1.18
C LEU A 120 0.61 -62.44 0.17
N MET A 121 1.84 -62.79 0.52
CA MET A 121 2.88 -63.15 -0.46
C MET A 121 3.72 -64.30 0.11
N PRO A 122 3.75 -65.48 -0.54
CA PRO A 122 4.76 -66.51 -0.29
C PRO A 122 6.09 -66.15 -0.97
N PRO A 123 7.23 -66.70 -0.53
CA PRO A 123 8.51 -66.42 -1.15
C PRO A 123 8.64 -67.23 -2.44
N LEU A 124 9.07 -66.60 -3.54
CA LEU A 124 9.51 -67.33 -4.74
C LEU A 124 10.95 -66.97 -5.11
N LEU A 125 11.67 -68.06 -5.30
CA LEU A 125 13.06 -68.24 -5.71
C LEU A 125 13.41 -67.55 -7.02
N ASP A 126 14.69 -67.22 -7.11
CA ASP A 126 15.42 -66.72 -8.27
C ASP A 126 15.15 -67.51 -9.56
N HIS A 127 14.73 -66.80 -10.61
CA HIS A 127 15.17 -67.12 -11.95
C HIS A 127 15.25 -65.87 -12.83
N GLU A 128 16.43 -65.72 -13.40
CA GLU A 128 16.91 -64.77 -14.39
C GLU A 128 16.14 -64.95 -15.71
N GLU A 129 15.54 -63.88 -16.25
CA GLU A 129 15.46 -63.65 -17.70
C GLU A 129 14.96 -62.23 -18.03
N THR A 130 15.67 -61.63 -18.98
CA THR A 130 15.63 -60.25 -19.43
C THR A 130 14.36 -59.87 -20.21
N VAL A 131 13.58 -58.90 -19.72
CA VAL A 131 12.66 -58.11 -20.57
C VAL A 131 12.70 -56.63 -20.15
N GLN A 132 13.25 -55.82 -21.04
CA GLN A 132 13.47 -54.39 -20.92
C GLN A 132 12.14 -53.64 -21.17
N HIS A 133 11.54 -53.09 -20.11
CA HIS A 133 10.49 -52.07 -20.21
C HIS A 133 11.01 -50.78 -19.57
N SER A 134 11.04 -49.72 -20.39
CA SER A 134 11.53 -48.38 -20.05
C SER A 134 10.73 -47.77 -18.89
N LYS A 135 11.22 -47.96 -17.67
CA LYS A 135 10.82 -47.20 -16.50
C LYS A 135 11.61 -45.89 -16.55
N ARG A 136 10.97 -44.81 -17.01
CA ARG A 136 11.53 -43.46 -16.94
C ARG A 136 11.55 -43.05 -15.46
N GLY A 137 12.58 -43.50 -14.74
CA GLY A 137 12.93 -42.97 -13.44
C GLY A 137 13.43 -41.54 -13.64
N ILE A 138 12.85 -40.59 -12.91
CA ILE A 138 13.46 -39.27 -12.76
C ILE A 138 14.69 -39.51 -11.88
N ASP A 139 15.85 -39.52 -12.53
CA ASP A 139 17.14 -39.47 -11.86
C ASP A 139 17.29 -38.05 -11.32
N THR A 140 16.99 -37.86 -10.04
CA THR A 140 17.36 -36.61 -9.36
C THR A 140 18.86 -36.65 -9.15
N ASP A 141 19.56 -35.88 -9.96
CA ASP A 141 20.98 -35.59 -9.83
C ASP A 141 21.34 -35.28 -8.36
N PRO A 142 22.16 -36.10 -7.68
CA PRO A 142 22.56 -35.89 -6.30
C PRO A 142 23.51 -34.68 -6.14
N SER A 143 23.88 -34.00 -7.25
CA SER A 143 24.66 -32.78 -7.27
C SER A 143 23.85 -31.49 -7.19
N VAL A 144 22.51 -31.54 -7.17
CA VAL A 144 21.71 -30.37 -6.76
C VAL A 144 21.72 -30.35 -5.25
N GLY A 145 22.68 -29.63 -4.67
CA GLY A 145 22.69 -29.35 -3.24
C GLY A 145 21.27 -28.99 -2.81
N ASN A 146 20.79 -29.67 -1.77
CA ASN A 146 19.52 -29.41 -1.10
C ASN A 146 19.47 -27.90 -0.84
N SER A 147 18.86 -27.13 -1.76
CA SER A 147 18.69 -25.70 -1.54
C SER A 147 17.60 -25.63 -0.50
N ASP A 148 18.01 -25.75 0.76
CA ASP A 148 17.12 -25.80 1.91
C ASP A 148 16.34 -24.49 1.89
N PHE A 149 15.07 -24.57 1.51
CA PHE A 149 14.25 -23.38 1.32
C PHE A 149 14.10 -22.71 2.67
N THR A 150 14.70 -21.54 2.81
CA THR A 150 14.59 -20.75 4.04
C THR A 150 13.33 -19.92 3.97
N ILE A 151 12.47 -20.03 4.99
CA ILE A 151 11.26 -19.22 5.11
C ILE A 151 11.65 -17.73 5.07
N PRO A 152 11.05 -16.93 4.17
CA PRO A 152 11.35 -15.51 4.06
C PRO A 152 11.11 -14.74 5.36
N GLU A 153 11.82 -13.62 5.50
CA GLU A 153 11.69 -12.73 6.64
C GLU A 153 11.35 -11.31 6.16
N PRO A 154 10.51 -10.57 6.90
CA PRO A 154 10.27 -9.17 6.60
C PRO A 154 11.56 -8.35 6.75
N LEU A 155 11.67 -7.24 6.01
CA LEU A 155 12.84 -6.35 6.06
C LEU A 155 14.17 -7.09 5.78
N ASP A 156 14.14 -8.08 4.89
CA ASP A 156 15.32 -8.87 4.46
C ASP A 156 16.14 -8.16 3.37
N THR A 157 15.59 -7.11 2.75
CA THR A 157 16.29 -6.22 1.85
C THR A 157 17.11 -5.23 2.67
N GLY A 158 18.32 -4.91 2.20
CA GLY A 158 19.22 -3.99 2.91
C GLY A 158 18.51 -2.67 3.23
N LEU A 159 18.53 -2.28 4.50
CA LEU A 159 17.99 -0.99 4.94
C LEU A 159 18.78 0.14 4.24
N SER A 160 18.07 1.10 3.65
CA SER A 160 18.68 2.32 3.09
C SER A 160 19.49 3.08 4.15
N ASN A 161 20.47 3.87 3.71
CA ASN A 161 21.23 4.75 4.61
C ASN A 161 20.51 6.09 4.89
N ASN A 162 19.33 6.31 4.31
CA ASN A 162 18.59 7.57 4.44
C ASN A 162 17.58 7.53 5.59
N PHE A 163 18.02 7.14 6.78
CA PHE A 163 17.22 7.16 8.00
C PHE A 163 17.92 7.96 9.08
N THR A 164 17.16 8.52 10.02
CA THR A 164 17.75 8.98 11.28
C THR A 164 18.42 7.81 12.01
N THR A 165 19.43 8.11 12.82
CA THR A 165 20.14 7.09 13.62
C THR A 165 19.19 6.30 14.52
N GLY A 166 18.23 6.97 15.15
CA GLY A 166 17.21 6.32 16.00
C GLY A 166 16.37 5.31 15.21
N CYS A 167 15.95 5.66 14.01
CA CYS A 167 15.14 4.78 13.19
C CYS A 167 15.93 3.59 12.67
N ALA A 168 17.15 3.82 12.18
CA ALA A 168 18.03 2.72 11.76
C ALA A 168 18.29 1.73 12.90
N THR A 169 18.54 2.21 14.13
CA THR A 169 18.68 1.36 15.31
C THR A 169 17.40 0.59 15.62
N PHE A 170 16.24 1.25 15.56
CA PHE A 170 14.95 0.61 15.79
C PHE A 170 14.66 -0.50 14.75
N LEU A 171 14.80 -0.23 13.45
CA LEU A 171 14.55 -1.20 12.39
C LEU A 171 15.50 -2.40 12.47
N ASN A 172 16.76 -2.17 12.82
CA ASN A 172 17.72 -3.24 13.09
C ASN A 172 17.31 -4.09 14.30
N ARG A 173 16.85 -3.47 15.39
CA ARG A 173 16.33 -4.20 16.54
C ARG A 173 15.09 -5.02 16.17
N LEU A 174 14.14 -4.42 15.46
CA LEU A 174 12.90 -5.06 15.03
C LEU A 174 13.19 -6.34 14.24
N ARG A 175 13.99 -6.26 13.17
CA ARG A 175 14.28 -7.41 12.31
C ARG A 175 15.11 -8.50 12.99
N MET A 176 15.88 -8.19 14.04
CA MET A 176 16.68 -9.16 14.79
C MET A 176 15.91 -9.79 15.97
N ASP A 177 14.78 -9.22 16.37
CA ASP A 177 14.00 -9.70 17.51
C ASP A 177 13.37 -11.07 17.20
N ASN A 178 13.61 -12.04 18.08
CA ASN A 178 13.15 -13.41 17.90
C ASN A 178 11.62 -13.54 18.03
N SER A 179 11.00 -12.73 18.89
CA SER A 179 9.53 -12.73 19.06
C SER A 179 8.85 -12.20 17.80
N PHE A 180 9.44 -11.17 17.19
CA PHE A 180 9.00 -10.65 15.90
C PHE A 180 9.17 -11.66 14.76
N ARG A 181 10.37 -12.25 14.60
CA ARG A 181 10.66 -13.20 13.51
C ARG A 181 9.82 -14.46 13.57
N LYS A 182 9.56 -14.99 14.77
CA LYS A 182 8.71 -16.17 14.98
C LYS A 182 7.27 -15.98 14.52
N CYS A 183 6.80 -14.73 14.48
CA CYS A 183 5.43 -14.41 14.08
C CYS A 183 5.20 -14.38 12.57
N ARG A 184 6.27 -14.49 11.76
CA ARG A 184 6.23 -14.59 10.29
C ARG A 184 5.20 -13.61 9.68
N PRO A 185 5.32 -12.30 9.91
CA PRO A 185 4.27 -11.34 9.58
C PRO A 185 4.11 -11.19 8.07
N PHE A 186 3.14 -11.91 7.51
CA PHE A 186 2.75 -11.84 6.10
C PHE A 186 2.52 -10.39 5.64
N SER A 187 1.89 -9.57 6.48
CA SER A 187 1.67 -8.14 6.24
C SER A 187 2.95 -7.34 5.95
N LEU A 188 4.06 -7.60 6.66
CA LEU A 188 5.32 -6.92 6.36
C LEU A 188 6.04 -7.56 5.17
N MET A 189 5.98 -8.89 5.04
CA MET A 189 6.63 -9.61 3.93
C MET A 189 6.09 -9.16 2.57
N LEU A 190 4.79 -8.85 2.47
CA LEU A 190 4.15 -8.34 1.25
C LEU A 190 4.85 -7.14 0.62
N GLN A 191 5.51 -6.28 1.41
CA GLN A 191 6.11 -5.05 0.89
C GLN A 191 7.62 -4.97 1.09
N THR A 192 8.17 -5.73 2.04
CA THR A 192 9.54 -5.52 2.54
C THR A 192 10.46 -6.73 2.39
N SER A 193 9.96 -7.84 1.83
CA SER A 193 10.72 -9.09 1.72
C SER A 193 10.99 -9.49 0.26
N SER A 194 12.25 -9.43 -0.17
CA SER A 194 12.68 -10.00 -1.45
C SER A 194 12.53 -11.51 -1.46
N GLY A 195 12.84 -12.19 -0.35
CA GLY A 195 12.66 -13.63 -0.23
C GLY A 195 11.20 -14.05 -0.40
N PHE A 196 10.25 -13.24 0.05
CA PHE A 196 8.83 -13.49 -0.11
C PHE A 196 8.38 -13.31 -1.57
N PHE A 197 8.88 -12.28 -2.26
CA PHE A 197 8.64 -12.11 -3.69
C PHE A 197 9.25 -13.25 -4.52
N ASP A 198 10.39 -13.78 -4.10
CA ASP A 198 10.99 -14.97 -4.72
C ASP A 198 10.20 -16.25 -4.43
N ALA A 199 9.65 -16.39 -3.22
CA ALA A 199 8.78 -17.50 -2.85
C ALA A 199 7.49 -17.51 -3.68
N GLN A 200 6.89 -16.36 -3.96
CA GLN A 200 5.68 -16.23 -4.80
C GLN A 200 5.86 -16.79 -6.22
N LYS A 201 7.10 -16.84 -6.74
CA LYS A 201 7.40 -17.40 -8.07
C LYS A 201 7.28 -18.93 -8.14
N SER A 202 7.08 -19.60 -6.99
CA SER A 202 6.94 -21.04 -6.89
C SER A 202 5.78 -21.40 -5.97
N TYR A 203 4.77 -22.09 -6.51
CA TYR A 203 3.60 -22.53 -5.76
C TYR A 203 3.96 -23.30 -4.48
N LEU A 204 4.97 -24.17 -4.56
CA LEU A 204 5.47 -24.93 -3.41
C LEU A 204 6.07 -24.00 -2.34
N ARG A 205 6.96 -23.09 -2.72
CA ARG A 205 7.67 -22.21 -1.77
C ARG A 205 6.73 -21.21 -1.10
N ILE A 206 5.76 -20.66 -1.83
CA ILE A 206 4.77 -19.78 -1.22
C ILE A 206 3.85 -20.56 -0.27
N THR A 207 3.46 -21.78 -0.62
CA THR A 207 2.67 -22.65 0.27
C THR A 207 3.44 -22.97 1.56
N GLN A 208 4.72 -23.34 1.47
CA GLN A 208 5.60 -23.55 2.64
C GLN A 208 5.70 -22.30 3.53
N THR A 209 5.76 -21.11 2.91
CA THR A 209 5.79 -19.83 3.65
C THR A 209 4.46 -19.55 4.36
N LEU A 210 3.34 -19.85 3.71
CA LEU A 210 2.00 -19.71 4.29
C LEU A 210 1.77 -20.72 5.41
N ASP A 211 2.23 -21.98 5.27
CA ASP A 211 2.18 -22.97 6.35
C ASP A 211 2.94 -22.49 7.59
N ALA A 212 4.16 -21.97 7.39
CA ALA A 212 4.94 -21.40 8.48
C ALA A 212 4.28 -20.17 9.12
N THR A 213 3.59 -19.35 8.32
CA THR A 213 2.83 -18.19 8.81
C THR A 213 1.62 -18.65 9.62
N CYS A 214 0.79 -19.53 9.07
CA CYS A 214 -0.48 -19.93 9.65
C CYS A 214 -0.35 -20.88 10.86
N ALA A 215 0.83 -21.45 11.09
CA ALA A 215 1.12 -22.27 12.27
C ALA A 215 1.39 -21.46 13.55
N VAL A 216 1.52 -20.13 13.49
CA VAL A 216 1.85 -19.30 14.66
C VAL A 216 0.61 -18.96 15.49
N ASN A 217 0.81 -18.60 16.77
CA ASN A 217 -0.27 -18.08 17.61
C ASN A 217 -0.59 -16.61 17.23
N MET A 218 -1.71 -16.40 16.55
CA MET A 218 -2.15 -15.09 16.08
C MET A 218 -2.28 -14.05 17.22
N SER A 219 -2.86 -14.42 18.36
CA SER A 219 -3.11 -13.48 19.47
C SER A 219 -1.82 -12.96 20.11
N GLN A 220 -0.86 -13.86 20.36
CA GLN A 220 0.45 -13.52 20.88
C GLN A 220 1.21 -12.63 19.88
N CYS A 221 1.16 -13.01 18.61
CA CYS A 221 1.86 -12.27 17.57
C CYS A 221 1.26 -10.91 17.31
N ARG A 222 -0.07 -10.76 17.39
CA ARG A 222 -0.74 -9.47 17.35
C ARG A 222 -0.22 -8.55 18.45
N SER A 223 -0.14 -9.03 19.70
CA SER A 223 0.40 -8.23 20.80
C SER A 223 1.84 -7.77 20.56
N THR A 224 2.68 -8.64 20.00
CA THR A 224 4.06 -8.31 19.62
C THR A 224 4.10 -7.23 18.54
N MET A 225 3.31 -7.39 17.47
CA MET A 225 3.25 -6.42 16.36
C MET A 225 2.71 -5.06 16.82
N ASP A 226 1.66 -5.06 17.65
CA ASP A 226 1.08 -3.84 18.23
C ASP A 226 2.09 -3.10 19.12
N SER A 227 2.94 -3.83 19.86
CA SER A 227 4.03 -3.22 20.64
C SER A 227 5.05 -2.52 19.75
N PHE A 228 5.52 -3.19 18.69
CA PHE A 228 6.46 -2.57 17.76
C PHE A 228 5.84 -1.40 16.99
N ALA A 229 4.56 -1.47 16.64
CA ALA A 229 3.85 -0.38 15.97
C ALA A 229 3.80 0.88 16.85
N ARG A 230 3.60 0.72 18.16
CA ARG A 230 3.66 1.84 19.13
C ARG A 230 5.08 2.38 19.27
N ASP A 231 6.06 1.50 19.44
CA ASP A 231 7.46 1.90 19.59
C ASP A 231 7.97 2.67 18.35
N LEU A 232 7.61 2.23 17.15
CA LEU A 232 8.02 2.85 15.87
C LEU A 232 7.63 4.33 15.82
N GLN A 233 6.46 4.67 16.36
CA GLN A 233 5.91 6.02 16.38
C GLN A 233 6.50 6.91 17.49
N THR A 234 7.50 6.43 18.25
CA THR A 234 8.20 7.26 19.25
C THR A 234 9.30 8.12 18.61
N SER A 235 9.58 9.28 19.22
CA SER A 235 10.64 10.19 18.78
C SER A 235 12.04 9.58 18.85
N SER A 236 12.26 8.62 19.75
CA SER A 236 13.51 7.87 19.87
C SER A 236 13.69 6.78 18.81
N ALA A 237 12.61 6.41 18.11
CA ALA A 237 12.61 5.39 17.06
C ALA A 237 12.50 6.06 15.69
N CYS A 238 11.37 5.91 15.00
CA CYS A 238 11.19 6.33 13.62
C CYS A 238 10.22 7.49 13.45
N LYS A 239 9.77 8.19 14.51
CA LYS A 239 8.79 9.26 14.35
C LYS A 239 9.22 10.36 13.38
N THR A 240 10.48 10.79 13.45
CA THR A 240 11.00 11.82 12.51
C THR A 240 10.94 11.34 11.07
N ASP A 241 11.38 10.10 10.80
CA ASP A 241 11.35 9.52 9.45
C ASP A 241 9.92 9.22 8.97
N LEU A 242 9.02 8.87 9.88
CA LEU A 242 7.60 8.68 9.62
C LEU A 242 6.92 10.00 9.26
N ASP A 243 7.20 11.07 10.01
CA ASP A 243 6.67 12.42 9.76
C ASP A 243 7.26 13.03 8.46
N ALA A 244 8.40 12.51 7.99
CA ALA A 244 9.01 12.85 6.71
C ALA A 244 8.53 11.95 5.54
N ASP A 245 7.46 11.17 5.75
CA ASP A 245 6.87 10.25 4.77
C ASP A 245 7.87 9.23 4.18
N THR A 246 8.81 8.75 4.99
CA THR A 246 9.81 7.79 4.52
C THR A 246 9.14 6.45 4.15
N PRO A 247 9.19 6.01 2.87
CA PRO A 247 8.35 4.91 2.40
C PRO A 247 8.52 3.60 3.17
N LEU A 248 9.76 3.21 3.51
CA LEU A 248 10.01 1.97 4.25
C LEU A 248 9.42 2.02 5.67
N VAL A 249 9.45 3.19 6.31
CA VAL A 249 8.91 3.38 7.66
C VAL A 249 7.39 3.32 7.65
N ILE A 250 6.75 3.93 6.65
CA ILE A 250 5.30 3.82 6.43
C ILE A 250 4.91 2.36 6.15
N GLN A 251 5.62 1.67 5.27
CA GLN A 251 5.36 0.27 4.94
C GLN A 251 5.52 -0.64 6.17
N ALA A 252 6.56 -0.42 6.98
CA ALA A 252 6.77 -1.16 8.22
C ALA A 252 5.62 -0.90 9.21
N LEU A 253 5.22 0.36 9.43
CA LEU A 253 4.11 0.68 10.32
C LEU A 253 2.79 0.07 9.84
N ASN A 254 2.45 0.25 8.56
CA ASN A 254 1.25 -0.34 7.98
C ASN A 254 1.25 -1.86 8.08
N GLY A 255 2.39 -2.50 7.81
CA GLY A 255 2.51 -3.96 7.94
C GLY A 255 2.38 -4.44 9.39
N LEU A 256 2.92 -3.71 10.37
CA LEU A 256 2.76 -4.05 11.79
C LEU A 256 1.28 -3.96 12.21
N VAL A 257 0.61 -2.87 11.84
CA VAL A 257 -0.79 -2.63 12.22
C VAL A 257 -1.76 -3.55 11.47
N ALA A 258 -1.48 -3.85 10.20
CA ALA A 258 -2.32 -4.71 9.35
C ALA A 258 -2.17 -6.21 9.63
N TYR A 259 -1.26 -6.61 10.54
CA TYR A 259 -0.99 -8.01 10.87
C TYR A 259 -2.26 -8.87 11.06
N PRO A 260 -3.25 -8.51 11.90
CA PRO A 260 -4.40 -9.37 12.14
C PRO A 260 -5.25 -9.62 10.88
N VAL A 261 -5.38 -8.61 10.02
CA VAL A 261 -6.19 -8.68 8.80
C VAL A 261 -5.48 -9.51 7.74
N ALA A 262 -4.19 -9.22 7.53
CA ALA A 262 -3.38 -9.90 6.53
C ALA A 262 -3.12 -11.37 6.91
N TYR A 263 -2.93 -11.66 8.20
CA TYR A 263 -2.79 -13.03 8.71
C TYR A 263 -4.03 -13.87 8.37
N GLN A 264 -5.22 -13.40 8.74
CA GLN A 264 -6.47 -14.12 8.46
C GLN A 264 -6.65 -14.38 6.96
N ALA A 265 -6.43 -13.36 6.12
CA ALA A 265 -6.57 -13.52 4.68
C ALA A 265 -5.52 -14.47 4.07
N SER A 266 -4.28 -14.45 4.57
CA SER A 266 -3.22 -15.36 4.11
C SER A 266 -3.52 -16.83 4.42
N CYS A 267 -4.25 -17.08 5.51
CA CYS A 267 -4.59 -18.43 5.97
C CYS A 267 -5.90 -18.97 5.42
N LEU A 268 -6.61 -18.20 4.59
CA LEU A 268 -7.78 -18.69 3.87
C LEU A 268 -7.39 -19.81 2.90
N ARG A 269 -8.21 -20.85 2.87
CA ARG A 269 -8.07 -21.99 1.97
C ARG A 269 -9.33 -22.17 1.13
N ASP A 270 -9.16 -22.65 -0.09
CA ASP A 270 -10.27 -23.03 -0.95
C ASP A 270 -10.89 -24.37 -0.52
N ARG A 271 -11.87 -24.84 -1.30
CA ARG A 271 -12.56 -26.11 -1.03
C ARG A 271 -11.68 -27.35 -1.19
N ASP A 272 -10.60 -27.23 -1.94
CA ASP A 272 -9.63 -28.30 -2.18
C ASP A 272 -8.49 -28.26 -1.14
N GLY A 273 -8.56 -27.31 -0.20
CA GLY A 273 -7.58 -27.14 0.87
C GLY A 273 -6.33 -26.35 0.45
N ASN A 274 -6.29 -25.77 -0.75
CA ASN A 274 -5.17 -24.95 -1.20
C ASN A 274 -5.28 -23.53 -0.64
N TYR A 275 -4.16 -22.88 -0.35
CA TYR A 275 -4.20 -21.50 0.12
C TYR A 275 -4.70 -20.56 -0.98
N CYS A 276 -5.67 -19.72 -0.61
CA CYS A 276 -6.25 -18.74 -1.51
C CYS A 276 -5.21 -17.75 -2.04
N PHE A 277 -4.25 -17.33 -1.21
CA PHE A 277 -3.15 -16.47 -1.67
C PHE A 277 -2.19 -17.20 -2.63
N ALA A 278 -1.85 -18.46 -2.35
CA ALA A 278 -0.98 -19.25 -3.23
C ALA A 278 -1.60 -19.44 -4.61
N ASN A 279 -2.91 -19.73 -4.67
CA ASN A 279 -3.67 -19.77 -5.92
C ASN A 279 -3.65 -18.41 -6.64
N ALA A 280 -3.85 -17.31 -5.91
CA ALA A 280 -3.87 -15.97 -6.48
C ALA A 280 -2.54 -15.55 -7.12
N VAL A 281 -1.40 -15.80 -6.46
CA VAL A 281 -0.08 -15.42 -7.01
C VAL A 281 0.43 -16.37 -8.08
N SER A 282 -0.07 -17.60 -8.13
CA SER A 282 0.31 -18.61 -9.14
C SER A 282 -0.63 -18.63 -10.36
N ASN A 283 -1.74 -17.89 -10.32
CA ASN A 283 -2.67 -17.81 -11.44
C ASN A 283 -2.14 -16.92 -12.57
N VAL A 284 -1.38 -17.53 -13.48
CA VAL A 284 -0.84 -16.87 -14.68
C VAL A 284 -1.92 -16.36 -15.65
N SER A 285 -3.15 -16.87 -15.55
CA SER A 285 -4.26 -16.43 -16.41
C SER A 285 -4.92 -15.15 -15.91
N SER A 286 -4.77 -14.83 -14.62
CA SER A 286 -5.25 -13.59 -14.01
C SER A 286 -4.24 -13.07 -12.99
N PRO A 287 -3.20 -12.32 -13.45
CA PRO A 287 -2.16 -11.79 -12.56
C PRO A 287 -2.71 -10.80 -11.52
N THR A 288 -3.91 -10.26 -11.77
CA THR A 288 -4.59 -9.33 -10.86
C THR A 288 -5.20 -9.99 -9.63
N ASP A 289 -5.25 -11.33 -9.57
CA ASP A 289 -5.80 -12.10 -8.43
C ASP A 289 -5.05 -11.83 -7.12
N SER A 290 -3.78 -11.45 -7.21
CA SER A 290 -2.95 -11.12 -6.05
C SER A 290 -3.24 -9.74 -5.45
N TYR A 291 -3.73 -8.78 -6.24
CA TYR A 291 -3.85 -7.37 -5.82
C TYR A 291 -4.74 -7.14 -4.60
N PRO A 292 -5.89 -7.84 -4.43
CA PRO A 292 -6.72 -7.68 -3.24
C PRO A 292 -5.98 -7.97 -1.92
N TYR A 293 -4.96 -8.84 -1.92
CA TYR A 293 -4.21 -9.18 -0.72
C TYR A 293 -3.25 -8.08 -0.24
N TYR A 294 -3.04 -7.03 -1.04
CA TYR A 294 -2.27 -5.86 -0.66
C TYR A 294 -3.14 -4.74 -0.04
N LEU A 295 -4.48 -4.85 -0.14
CA LEU A 295 -5.41 -3.90 0.49
C LEU A 295 -5.18 -3.73 1.99
N PRO A 296 -4.94 -4.81 2.79
CA PRO A 296 -4.77 -4.68 4.24
C PRO A 296 -3.61 -3.79 4.64
N VAL A 297 -2.56 -3.75 3.83
CA VAL A 297 -1.33 -2.99 4.09
C VAL A 297 -1.39 -1.57 3.51
N GLY A 298 -2.57 -1.15 3.04
CA GLY A 298 -2.84 0.20 2.58
C GLY A 298 -2.49 0.45 1.11
N GLN A 299 -2.27 -0.60 0.33
CA GLN A 299 -2.06 -0.48 -1.12
C GLN A 299 -3.40 -0.66 -1.84
N ASP A 300 -3.80 0.34 -2.61
CA ASP A 300 -5.01 0.26 -3.41
C ASP A 300 -4.88 -0.75 -4.54
N MET A 301 -6.01 -1.39 -4.88
CA MET A 301 -6.08 -2.19 -6.09
C MET A 301 -6.00 -1.24 -7.31
N PRO A 302 -5.14 -1.50 -8.31
CA PRO A 302 -5.05 -0.65 -9.49
C PRO A 302 -6.42 -0.51 -10.18
N PRO A 303 -6.80 0.71 -10.60
CA PRO A 303 -8.05 0.94 -11.32
C PRO A 303 -8.16 0.04 -12.55
N GLY A 304 -9.32 -0.58 -12.74
CA GLY A 304 -9.57 -1.47 -13.87
C GLY A 304 -9.06 -2.91 -13.70
N SER A 305 -8.34 -3.24 -12.62
CA SER A 305 -8.04 -4.61 -12.23
C SER A 305 -9.32 -5.45 -12.11
N ARG A 306 -9.27 -6.66 -12.66
CA ARG A 306 -10.39 -7.61 -12.69
C ARG A 306 -9.91 -8.98 -12.22
N PRO A 307 -9.72 -9.15 -10.89
CA PRO A 307 -9.38 -10.46 -10.35
C PRO A 307 -10.53 -11.45 -10.60
N THR A 308 -10.20 -12.73 -10.55
CA THR A 308 -11.15 -13.83 -10.69
C THR A 308 -12.18 -13.77 -9.56
N CYS A 309 -13.45 -13.69 -9.94
CA CYS A 309 -14.58 -13.65 -9.00
C CYS A 309 -14.88 -15.05 -8.44
N ASN A 310 -14.07 -15.50 -7.49
CA ASN A 310 -14.19 -16.81 -6.85
C ASN A 310 -14.43 -16.68 -5.33
N ASN A 311 -14.66 -17.82 -4.66
CA ASN A 311 -14.93 -17.84 -3.21
C ASN A 311 -13.75 -17.30 -2.39
N CYS A 312 -12.51 -17.61 -2.78
CA CYS A 312 -11.32 -17.09 -2.11
C CYS A 312 -11.30 -15.55 -2.06
N LEU A 313 -11.63 -14.90 -3.18
CA LEU A 313 -11.72 -13.44 -3.23
C LEU A 313 -12.87 -12.92 -2.36
N GLN A 314 -14.03 -13.59 -2.38
CA GLN A 314 -15.18 -13.23 -1.57
C GLN A 314 -14.85 -13.34 -0.06
N ASP A 315 -14.22 -14.43 0.35
CA ASP A 315 -13.82 -14.70 1.74
C ASP A 315 -12.74 -13.72 2.22
N ALA A 316 -11.75 -13.42 1.38
CA ALA A 316 -10.73 -12.41 1.69
C ALA A 316 -11.37 -11.03 1.91
N MET A 317 -12.28 -10.62 1.03
CA MET A 317 -13.01 -9.37 1.17
C MET A 317 -13.97 -9.37 2.37
N ALA A 318 -14.49 -10.53 2.78
CA ALA A 318 -15.29 -10.65 3.99
C ALA A 318 -14.43 -10.44 5.26
N VAL A 319 -13.21 -10.99 5.30
CA VAL A 319 -12.22 -10.69 6.36
C VAL A 319 -11.93 -9.18 6.40
N PHE A 320 -11.66 -8.57 5.23
CA PHE A 320 -11.33 -7.15 5.18
C PHE A 320 -12.48 -6.25 5.62
N ALA A 321 -13.73 -6.64 5.35
CA ALA A 321 -14.92 -5.89 5.76
C ALA A 321 -14.99 -5.68 7.28
N GLN A 322 -14.55 -6.67 8.06
CA GLN A 322 -14.56 -6.61 9.53
C GLN A 322 -13.67 -5.48 10.06
N TYR A 323 -12.64 -5.11 9.30
CA TYR A 323 -11.67 -4.09 9.69
C TYR A 323 -11.83 -2.78 8.89
N GLY A 324 -12.63 -2.78 7.82
CA GLY A 324 -12.78 -1.62 6.92
C GLY A 324 -13.33 -0.35 7.57
N ASN A 325 -14.01 -0.47 8.72
CA ASN A 325 -14.50 0.69 9.48
C ASN A 325 -13.53 1.13 10.60
N ASN A 326 -12.45 0.40 10.86
CA ASN A 326 -11.48 0.74 11.88
C ASN A 326 -10.40 1.67 11.29
N VAL A 327 -10.51 2.97 11.56
CA VAL A 327 -9.59 4.02 11.06
C VAL A 327 -8.12 3.83 11.46
N THR A 328 -7.85 3.01 12.48
CA THR A 328 -6.48 2.67 12.86
C THR A 328 -5.84 1.67 11.88
N GLN A 329 -6.64 0.91 11.14
CA GLN A 329 -6.18 -0.09 10.18
C GLN A 329 -6.03 0.50 8.78
N PRO A 330 -4.94 0.22 8.04
CA PRO A 330 -4.76 0.76 6.69
C PRO A 330 -5.86 0.35 5.71
N ILE A 331 -6.44 -0.84 5.88
CA ILE A 331 -7.59 -1.35 5.10
C ILE A 331 -8.79 -0.41 5.09
N SER A 332 -8.97 0.42 6.13
CA SER A 332 -10.09 1.36 6.17
C SER A 332 -10.06 2.37 5.02
N LYS A 333 -8.87 2.67 4.50
CA LYS A 333 -8.69 3.61 3.38
C LYS A 333 -8.91 2.94 2.02
N THR A 334 -8.61 1.65 1.90
CA THR A 334 -8.55 0.93 0.61
C THR A 334 -9.78 0.05 0.36
N TYR A 335 -10.48 -0.39 1.41
CA TYR A 335 -11.58 -1.35 1.31
C TYR A 335 -12.73 -0.87 0.43
N SER A 336 -13.25 0.33 0.70
CA SER A 336 -14.48 0.81 0.04
C SER A 336 -14.30 0.94 -1.48
N THR A 337 -13.18 1.52 -1.92
CA THR A 337 -12.81 1.65 -3.33
C THR A 337 -12.68 0.27 -4.00
N ALA A 338 -11.97 -0.65 -3.36
CA ALA A 338 -11.81 -2.01 -3.87
C ALA A 338 -13.15 -2.76 -3.94
N ALA A 339 -13.99 -2.67 -2.91
CA ALA A 339 -15.30 -3.31 -2.86
C ALA A 339 -16.24 -2.79 -3.96
N GLN A 340 -16.19 -1.48 -4.25
CA GLN A 340 -16.94 -0.90 -5.37
C GLN A 340 -16.46 -1.44 -6.72
N GLN A 341 -15.13 -1.48 -6.93
CA GLN A 341 -14.55 -2.02 -8.17
C GLN A 341 -14.91 -3.50 -8.37
N LEU A 342 -14.84 -4.31 -7.32
CA LEU A 342 -15.25 -5.71 -7.35
C LEU A 342 -16.76 -5.86 -7.57
N SER A 343 -17.59 -4.98 -7.01
CA SER A 343 -19.04 -5.01 -7.26
C SER A 343 -19.39 -4.72 -8.72
N ILE A 344 -18.59 -3.89 -9.39
CA ILE A 344 -18.74 -3.61 -10.83
C ILE A 344 -18.32 -4.82 -11.67
N GLY A 345 -17.20 -5.47 -11.32
CA GLY A 345 -16.64 -6.60 -12.09
C GLY A 345 -17.31 -7.95 -11.83
N CYS A 346 -17.63 -8.24 -10.57
CA CYS A 346 -18.10 -9.54 -10.08
C CYS A 346 -19.61 -9.57 -9.76
N GLY A 347 -20.28 -8.41 -9.80
CA GLY A 347 -21.69 -8.28 -9.49
C GLY A 347 -21.96 -7.66 -8.11
N ARG A 348 -23.11 -6.99 -7.98
CA ARG A 348 -23.47 -6.13 -6.84
C ARG A 348 -23.56 -6.84 -5.49
N SER A 349 -23.75 -8.16 -5.48
CA SER A 349 -23.88 -8.96 -4.26
C SER A 349 -22.62 -9.76 -3.94
N PHE A 350 -21.53 -9.54 -4.66
CA PHE A 350 -20.30 -10.31 -4.51
C PHE A 350 -19.57 -9.96 -3.20
N VAL A 351 -19.46 -8.67 -2.88
CA VAL A 351 -18.80 -8.17 -1.66
C VAL A 351 -19.64 -7.09 -0.98
N ASN A 352 -19.51 -6.97 0.34
CA ASN A 352 -20.25 -5.99 1.10
C ASN A 352 -19.61 -4.59 0.99
N VAL A 353 -20.22 -3.68 0.25
CA VAL A 353 -19.72 -2.30 0.09
C VAL A 353 -19.93 -1.39 1.32
N THR A 354 -20.55 -1.89 2.39
CA THR A 354 -21.02 -1.07 3.52
C THR A 354 -19.95 -0.74 4.55
N ALA A 355 -18.73 -1.29 4.44
CA ALA A 355 -17.59 -0.78 5.21
C ALA A 355 -17.00 0.44 4.50
N ALA A 356 -17.73 1.55 4.53
CA ALA A 356 -17.22 2.83 4.07
C ALA A 356 -16.42 3.49 5.21
N PRO A 357 -15.17 3.93 5.00
CA PRO A 357 -14.58 4.89 5.92
C PRO A 357 -15.48 6.13 5.95
N LEU A 358 -16.01 6.45 7.13
CA LEU A 358 -16.59 7.75 7.44
C LEU A 358 -15.47 8.80 7.33
N LYS A 359 -15.20 9.23 6.10
CA LYS A 359 -14.50 10.44 5.62
C LYS A 359 -13.89 10.15 4.25
N ALA A 360 -14.74 9.89 3.25
CA ALA A 360 -14.47 10.57 1.99
C ALA A 360 -14.73 12.05 2.29
N ALA A 361 -13.68 12.86 2.32
CA ALA A 361 -13.83 14.27 2.07
C ALA A 361 -14.71 14.36 0.82
N ALA A 362 -15.88 14.97 0.94
CA ALA A 362 -16.65 15.32 -0.23
C ALA A 362 -15.69 16.13 -1.10
N SER A 363 -15.23 15.55 -2.21
CA SER A 363 -14.86 16.38 -3.34
C SER A 363 -16.09 17.24 -3.55
N THR A 364 -16.00 18.51 -3.18
CA THR A 364 -16.93 19.54 -3.61
C THR A 364 -16.89 19.51 -5.12
N THR A 365 -17.70 18.63 -5.69
CA THR A 365 -18.25 18.80 -7.01
C THR A 365 -19.02 20.09 -6.89
N HIS A 366 -18.35 21.18 -7.27
CA HIS A 366 -19.06 22.35 -7.72
C HIS A 366 -19.92 21.85 -8.87
N ALA A 367 -21.19 21.54 -8.57
CA ALA A 367 -22.22 21.48 -9.58
C ALA A 367 -22.17 22.85 -10.27
N SER A 368 -21.63 22.88 -11.48
CA SER A 368 -21.62 24.03 -12.34
C SER A 368 -23.06 24.37 -12.72
N PHE A 369 -23.75 25.11 -11.85
CA PHE A 369 -25.04 25.74 -12.13
C PHE A 369 -24.88 26.97 -13.05
N THR A 370 -23.99 26.89 -14.04
CA THR A 370 -23.64 27.99 -14.95
C THR A 370 -24.47 28.13 -16.23
N PRO A 371 -25.49 27.30 -16.58
CA PRO A 371 -26.36 27.65 -17.70
C PRO A 371 -27.66 28.38 -17.30
N THR A 372 -28.07 28.39 -16.02
CA THR A 372 -29.33 29.03 -15.60
C THR A 372 -29.15 30.49 -15.16
N PHE A 373 -28.00 30.82 -14.56
CA PHE A 373 -27.72 32.19 -14.12
C PHE A 373 -27.47 33.16 -15.28
N THR A 374 -26.91 32.67 -16.40
CA THR A 374 -26.71 33.46 -17.63
C THR A 374 -28.03 33.79 -18.30
N LEU A 375 -28.99 32.85 -18.36
CA LEU A 375 -30.34 33.11 -18.87
C LEU A 375 -31.14 34.09 -17.99
N LEU A 376 -31.03 33.95 -16.67
CA LEU A 376 -31.68 34.87 -15.73
C LEU A 376 -31.12 36.29 -15.83
N LEU A 377 -29.80 36.42 -15.97
CA LEU A 377 -29.13 37.72 -16.12
C LEU A 377 -29.45 38.38 -17.47
N MET A 378 -29.55 37.61 -18.55
CA MET A 378 -29.96 38.14 -19.86
C MET A 378 -31.42 38.62 -19.86
N PHE A 379 -32.31 37.91 -19.17
CA PHE A 379 -33.71 38.30 -19.02
C PHE A 379 -33.86 39.59 -18.22
N ILE A 380 -33.12 39.73 -17.13
CA ILE A 380 -33.13 40.95 -16.31
C ILE A 380 -32.57 42.14 -17.10
N LEU A 381 -31.47 41.98 -17.83
CA LEU A 381 -30.90 43.06 -18.64
C LEU A 381 -31.78 43.48 -19.83
N TYR A 382 -32.64 42.58 -20.33
CA TYR A 382 -33.63 42.90 -21.37
C TYR A 382 -34.79 43.77 -20.83
N PHE A 383 -35.20 43.59 -19.58
CA PHE A 383 -36.27 44.37 -18.96
C PHE A 383 -35.84 45.74 -18.45
N PHE A 384 -34.54 45.95 -18.22
CA PHE A 384 -33.97 47.23 -17.75
C PHE A 384 -33.24 48.01 -18.85
N ARG A 385 -33.44 47.65 -20.13
CA ARG A 385 -33.14 48.49 -21.29
C ARG A 385 -34.41 49.14 -21.79
#